data_AF-A0A498SSN3-F1
#
_entry.id   AF-A0A498SSN3-F1
#
_cell.length_a   1.000
_cell.length_b   1.000
_cell.length_c   1.000
_cell.angle_alpha   90.00
_cell.angle_beta   90.00
_cell.angle_gamma   90.00
#
_symmetry.space_group_name_H-M   'P 1'
#
loop_
_entity.id
_entity.type
_entity.pdbx_description
1 polymer ?
#
loop_
_entity_poly.entity_id
_entity_poly.type
_entity_poly.pdbx_seq_one_letter_code
_entity_poly.pdbx_strand_id
1 'polypeptide(L)'
;MSITISNVFGLLGHTIGSHPILFIFLSLSFFSVSLLGPLLRLDIRVDIKSGFSRSDTASIQEINAHKRFFNNTGDPWYMALFATVNNGSILETAKIDELTTFYKYITQTMPVNVDKSTVHYRNDLCEPFCNFNSQLWNLLNYQSFFKIFYPLSTVGPYKVNIGRHLFNRTIDEQ
;
A
#
# COMPACT_ATOMS: atom_id res chain seq x y z
N MET A 1 49.55 -42.18 10.93
CA MET A 1 48.32 -43.00 10.99
C MET A 1 47.23 -42.20 10.28
N SER A 2 46.78 -42.64 9.10
CA SER A 2 45.80 -41.89 8.30
C SER A 2 44.44 -42.00 8.96
N ILE A 3 43.88 -40.88 9.39
CA ILE A 3 42.54 -40.82 9.99
C ILE A 3 41.54 -40.96 8.84
N THR A 4 41.01 -42.17 8.66
CA THR A 4 39.92 -42.41 7.72
C THR A 4 38.59 -42.07 8.37
N ILE A 5 37.68 -41.48 7.60
CA ILE A 5 36.34 -41.08 8.05
C ILE A 5 35.57 -42.26 8.67
N SER A 6 35.75 -43.46 8.14
CA SER A 6 35.17 -44.70 8.68
C SER A 6 35.61 -45.00 10.10
N ASN A 7 36.87 -44.76 10.44
CA ASN A 7 37.41 -45.04 11.76
C ASN A 7 36.93 -44.02 12.78
N VAL A 8 36.76 -42.76 12.37
CA VAL A 8 36.21 -41.70 13.21
C VAL A 8 34.74 -41.94 13.54
N PHE A 9 33.90 -42.24 12.54
CA PHE A 9 32.48 -42.52 12.77
C PHE A 9 32.26 -43.86 13.50
N GLY A 10 33.11 -44.86 13.26
CA GLY A 10 33.09 -46.11 14.01
C GLY A 10 33.37 -45.91 15.50
N LEU A 11 34.38 -45.09 15.84
CA LEU A 11 34.71 -44.76 17.21
C LEU A 11 33.58 -43.94 17.88
N LEU A 12 33.08 -42.90 17.19
CA LEU A 12 31.96 -42.08 17.66
C LEU A 12 30.69 -42.91 17.90
N GLY A 13 30.34 -43.79 16.97
CA GLY A 13 29.21 -44.69 17.08
C GLY A 13 29.36 -45.66 18.26
N HIS A 14 30.56 -46.20 18.47
CA HIS A 14 30.82 -47.06 19.62
C HIS A 14 30.70 -46.29 20.94
N THR A 15 31.25 -45.08 21.03
CA THR A 15 31.15 -44.23 22.23
C THR A 15 29.69 -43.87 22.53
N ILE A 16 28.91 -43.48 21.53
CA ILE A 16 27.49 -43.16 21.68
C ILE A 16 26.69 -44.41 22.10
N GLY A 17 26.94 -45.56 21.46
CA GLY A 17 26.27 -46.82 21.77
C GLY A 17 26.63 -47.41 23.14
N SER A 18 27.82 -47.10 23.66
CA SER A 18 28.25 -47.53 25.00
C SER A 18 27.59 -46.74 26.13
N HIS A 19 27.17 -45.49 25.88
CA HIS A 19 26.57 -44.59 26.88
C HIS A 19 25.29 -43.91 26.35
N PRO A 20 24.26 -44.67 25.96
CA PRO A 20 23.12 -44.13 25.22
C PRO A 20 22.32 -43.08 26.00
N ILE A 21 22.13 -43.29 27.31
CA ILE A 21 21.35 -42.39 28.17
C ILE A 21 22.01 -41.01 28.27
N LEU A 22 23.34 -40.96 28.38
CA LEU A 22 24.10 -39.71 28.49
C LEU A 22 23.94 -38.85 27.24
N PHE A 23 24.04 -39.45 26.05
CA PHE A 23 23.86 -38.72 24.79
C PHE A 23 22.41 -38.28 24.56
N ILE A 24 21.41 -39.03 25.06
CA ILE A 24 20.01 -38.60 25.06
C ILE A 24 19.83 -37.34 25.91
N PHE A 25 20.36 -37.32 27.14
CA PHE A 25 20.29 -36.12 27.99
C PHE A 25 21.01 -34.91 27.38
N LEU A 26 22.20 -35.11 26.82
CA LEU A 26 22.95 -34.04 26.16
C LEU A 26 22.21 -33.47 24.95
N SER A 27 21.65 -34.33 24.10
CA SER A 27 20.89 -33.90 22.92
C SER A 27 19.59 -33.18 23.31
N LEU A 28 18.88 -33.67 24.33
CA LEU A 28 17.67 -33.01 24.84
C LEU A 28 17.99 -31.65 25.45
N SER A 29 19.06 -31.56 26.25
CA SER A 29 19.52 -30.29 26.82
C SER A 29 19.88 -29.28 25.73
N PHE A 30 20.62 -29.71 24.71
CA PHE A 30 20.99 -28.86 23.58
C PHE A 30 19.76 -28.39 22.80
N PHE A 31 18.78 -29.29 22.57
CA PHE A 31 17.51 -28.93 21.94
C PHE A 31 16.72 -27.91 22.76
N SER A 32 16.60 -28.11 24.08
CA SER A 32 15.90 -27.18 24.97
C SER A 32 16.55 -25.79 24.98
N VAL A 33 17.88 -25.72 25.04
CA VAL A 33 18.60 -24.44 24.96
C VAL A 33 18.41 -23.77 23.60
N SER A 34 18.42 -24.54 22.51
CA SER A 34 18.17 -24.02 21.16
C SER A 34 16.77 -23.44 21.00
N LEU A 35 15.78 -23.97 21.73
CA LEU A 35 14.40 -23.48 21.74
C LEU A 35 14.25 -22.11 22.40
N LEU A 36 15.17 -21.73 23.30
CA LEU A 36 15.14 -20.43 23.97
C LEU A 36 15.32 -19.26 23.00
N GLY A 37 16.08 -19.45 21.92
CA GLY A 37 16.31 -18.40 20.92
C GLY A 37 15.00 -17.90 20.28
N PRO A 38 14.23 -18.79 19.62
CA PRO A 38 12.91 -18.44 19.12
C PRO A 38 11.97 -17.96 20.22
N LEU A 39 11.89 -18.62 21.38
CA LEU A 39 10.94 -18.23 22.43
C LEU A 39 11.20 -16.83 23.01
N LEU A 40 12.47 -16.41 23.10
CA LEU A 40 12.84 -15.12 23.70
C LEU A 40 12.93 -13.98 22.68
N ARG A 41 13.11 -14.27 21.39
CA ARG A 41 13.38 -13.26 20.35
C ARG A 41 12.63 -13.50 19.04
N LEU A 42 11.42 -14.05 19.11
CA LEU A 42 10.57 -14.17 17.92
C LEU A 42 10.06 -12.78 17.50
N ASP A 43 10.68 -12.21 16.46
CA ASP A 43 10.17 -11.00 15.78
C ASP A 43 9.34 -11.46 14.56
N ILE A 44 8.04 -11.70 14.77
CA ILE A 44 7.13 -12.00 13.66
C ILE A 44 6.69 -10.68 13.02
N ARG A 45 7.28 -10.35 11.88
CA ARG A 45 6.84 -9.22 11.07
C ARG A 45 5.76 -9.69 10.10
N VAL A 46 4.53 -9.24 10.35
CA VAL A 46 3.35 -9.53 9.51
C VAL A 46 2.99 -8.39 8.58
N ASP A 47 3.82 -7.33 8.52
CA ASP A 47 3.56 -6.25 7.57
C ASP A 47 3.87 -6.71 6.15
N ILE A 48 3.03 -6.27 5.21
CA ILE A 48 3.13 -6.66 3.81
C ILE A 48 4.47 -6.19 3.22
N LYS A 49 5.08 -5.10 3.72
CA LYS A 49 6.28 -4.52 3.09
C LYS A 49 7.56 -5.27 3.47
N SER A 50 7.71 -5.70 4.73
CA SER A 50 8.95 -6.35 5.19
C SER A 50 9.22 -7.71 4.53
N GLY A 51 8.17 -8.41 4.08
CA GLY A 51 8.31 -9.69 3.38
C GLY A 51 8.71 -9.55 1.90
N PHE A 52 8.38 -8.42 1.25
CA PHE A 52 8.52 -8.25 -0.20
C PHE A 52 9.58 -7.23 -0.61
N SER A 53 10.04 -6.36 0.31
CA SER A 53 11.04 -5.32 0.01
C SER A 53 12.14 -5.32 1.05
N ARG A 54 13.40 -5.25 0.59
CA ARG A 54 14.54 -5.03 1.47
C ARG A 54 14.49 -3.61 2.02
N SER A 55 15.08 -3.40 3.20
CA SER A 55 15.13 -2.08 3.86
C SER A 55 16.00 -1.04 3.15
N ASP A 56 16.86 -1.47 2.21
CA ASP A 56 17.84 -0.64 1.51
C ASP A 56 17.45 -0.26 0.07
N THR A 57 16.22 -0.56 -0.36
CA THR A 57 15.77 -0.27 -1.72
C THR A 57 15.56 1.22 -1.99
N ALA A 58 15.68 1.62 -3.26
CA ALA A 58 15.43 3.00 -3.70
C ALA A 58 14.03 3.50 -3.30
N SER A 59 13.00 2.63 -3.40
CA SER A 59 11.63 2.95 -2.98
C SER A 59 11.51 3.30 -1.48
N ILE A 60 12.25 2.61 -0.61
CA ILE A 60 12.27 2.92 0.83
C ILE A 60 13.02 4.24 1.07
N GLN A 61 14.06 4.55 0.29
CA GLN A 61 14.76 5.83 0.38
C GLN A 61 13.84 6.99 -0.02
N GLU A 62 13.03 6.84 -1.06
CA GLU A 62 12.02 7.83 -1.47
C GLU A 62 10.97 8.06 -0.38
N ILE A 63 10.45 6.98 0.22
CA ILE A 63 9.51 7.06 1.34
C ILE A 63 10.15 7.82 2.52
N ASN A 64 11.41 7.51 2.86
CA ASN A 64 12.12 8.18 3.95
C ASN A 64 12.40 9.66 3.63
N ALA A 65 12.71 9.99 2.38
CA ALA A 65 12.87 11.37 1.93
C ALA A 65 11.55 12.14 2.07
N HIS A 66 10.43 11.54 1.64
CA HIS A 66 9.10 12.12 1.79
C HIS A 66 8.75 12.37 3.26
N LYS A 67 8.96 11.38 4.14
CA LYS A 67 8.74 11.53 5.59
C LYS A 67 9.53 12.70 6.17
N ARG A 68 10.81 12.80 5.83
CA ARG A 68 11.67 13.90 6.29
C ARG A 68 11.22 15.26 5.76
N PHE A 69 10.81 15.32 4.49
CA PHE A 69 10.39 16.57 3.86
C PHE A 69 9.10 17.13 4.49
N PHE A 70 8.11 16.26 4.74
CA PHE A 70 6.82 16.67 5.33
C PHE A 70 6.77 16.54 6.86
N ASN A 71 7.87 16.15 7.50
CA ASN A 71 7.94 15.87 8.94
C ASN A 71 6.88 14.84 9.41
N ASN A 72 6.61 13.83 8.58
CA ASN A 72 5.63 12.79 8.85
C ASN A 72 6.25 11.67 9.70
N THR A 73 5.51 11.20 10.71
CA THR A 73 5.91 10.07 11.57
C THR A 73 5.58 8.71 10.93
N GLY A 74 4.55 8.66 10.10
CA GLY A 74 4.07 7.45 9.41
C GLY A 74 4.53 7.34 7.96
N ASP A 75 4.38 6.14 7.38
CA ASP A 75 4.49 5.96 5.92
C ASP A 75 3.38 6.72 5.21
N PRO A 76 3.67 7.44 4.11
CA PRO A 76 2.64 8.05 3.30
C PRO A 76 1.75 6.96 2.70
N TRP A 77 0.45 7.20 2.73
CA TRP A 77 -0.55 6.34 2.11
C TRP A 77 -1.42 7.19 1.19
N TYR A 78 -1.72 6.67 0.01
CA TYR A 78 -2.53 7.36 -0.99
C TYR A 78 -3.80 6.55 -1.23
N MET A 79 -4.95 7.23 -1.16
CA MET A 79 -6.22 6.65 -1.56
C MET A 79 -6.51 7.05 -3.00
N ALA A 80 -6.68 6.07 -3.88
CA ALA A 80 -7.15 6.29 -5.24
C ALA A 80 -8.60 5.84 -5.34
N LEU A 81 -9.48 6.75 -5.78
CA LEU A 81 -10.86 6.44 -6.12
C LEU A 81 -10.97 6.33 -7.64
N PHE A 82 -11.42 5.18 -8.12
CA PHE A 82 -11.72 4.97 -9.52
C PHE A 82 -13.23 4.93 -9.71
N ALA A 83 -13.72 5.70 -10.68
CA ALA A 83 -15.11 5.73 -11.06
C ALA A 83 -15.23 5.32 -12.53
N THR A 84 -16.21 4.47 -12.82
CA THR A 84 -16.55 4.03 -14.17
C THR A 84 -18.02 4.29 -14.42
N VAL A 85 -18.36 4.60 -15.67
CA VAL A 85 -19.74 4.78 -16.11
C VAL A 85 -20.21 3.58 -16.92
N ASN A 86 -21.43 3.11 -16.64
CA ASN A 86 -22.03 2.01 -17.40
C ASN A 86 -22.38 2.42 -18.83
N ASN A 87 -22.73 3.69 -19.04
CA ASN A 87 -23.04 4.26 -20.34
C ASN A 87 -22.75 5.77 -20.33
N GLY A 88 -22.47 6.34 -21.51
CA GLY A 88 -22.26 7.76 -21.69
C GLY A 88 -20.90 8.24 -21.20
N SER A 89 -20.82 9.53 -20.87
CA SER A 89 -19.60 10.16 -20.35
C SER A 89 -19.69 10.38 -18.85
N ILE A 90 -18.58 10.17 -18.14
CA ILE A 90 -18.48 10.58 -16.73
C ILE A 90 -18.59 12.09 -16.55
N LEU A 91 -18.43 12.87 -17.63
CA LEU A 91 -18.63 14.31 -17.62
C LEU A 91 -20.10 14.72 -17.75
N GLU A 92 -21.06 13.80 -17.73
CA GLU A 92 -22.47 14.18 -17.65
C GLU A 92 -22.79 14.73 -16.25
N THR A 93 -23.59 15.81 -16.16
CA THR A 93 -23.88 16.50 -14.90
C THR A 93 -24.37 15.55 -13.81
N ALA A 94 -25.33 14.67 -14.12
CA ALA A 94 -25.87 13.72 -13.15
C ALA A 94 -24.80 12.74 -12.63
N LYS A 95 -23.83 12.36 -13.48
CA LYS A 95 -22.73 11.44 -13.12
C LYS A 95 -21.66 12.14 -12.30
N ILE A 96 -21.36 13.40 -12.61
CA ILE A 96 -20.48 14.23 -11.80
C ILE A 96 -21.10 14.51 -10.43
N ASP A 97 -22.40 14.79 -10.36
CA ASP A 97 -23.09 15.04 -9.08
C ASP A 97 -23.06 13.79 -8.19
N GLU A 98 -23.29 12.61 -8.77
CA GLU A 98 -23.17 11.33 -8.07
C GLU A 98 -21.74 11.10 -7.55
N LEU A 99 -20.73 11.24 -8.42
CA LEU A 99 -19.32 11.09 -8.07
C LEU A 99 -18.89 12.09 -6.99
N THR A 100 -19.30 13.36 -7.13
CA THR A 100 -18.96 14.44 -6.19
C THR A 100 -19.62 14.20 -4.84
N THR A 101 -20.86 13.72 -4.82
CA THR A 101 -21.56 13.36 -3.59
C THR A 101 -20.86 12.22 -2.87
N PHE A 102 -20.51 11.16 -3.60
CA PHE A 102 -19.76 10.03 -3.05
C PHE A 102 -18.38 10.45 -2.52
N TYR A 103 -17.64 11.24 -3.29
CA TYR A 103 -16.34 11.76 -2.87
C TYR A 103 -16.44 12.60 -1.60
N LYS A 104 -17.43 13.50 -1.51
CA LYS A 104 -17.68 14.31 -0.30
C LYS A 104 -18.01 13.42 0.89
N TYR A 105 -18.81 12.36 0.71
CA TYR A 105 -19.10 11.43 1.77
C TYR A 105 -17.83 10.76 2.31
N ILE A 106 -17.02 10.15 1.44
CA ILE A 106 -15.78 9.45 1.84
C ILE A 106 -14.79 10.40 2.52
N THR A 107 -14.63 11.61 1.97
CA THR A 107 -13.59 12.53 2.45
C THR A 107 -14.03 13.39 3.64
N GLN A 108 -15.31 13.74 3.76
CA GLN A 108 -15.78 14.73 4.73
C GLN A 108 -16.66 14.14 5.84
N THR A 109 -17.44 13.09 5.54
CA THR A 109 -18.50 12.62 6.44
C THR A 109 -18.26 11.24 6.99
N MET A 110 -17.59 10.35 6.23
CA MET A 110 -17.43 8.95 6.60
C MET A 110 -16.60 8.81 7.89
N PRO A 111 -17.17 8.26 8.96
CA PRO A 111 -16.43 8.01 10.19
C PRO A 111 -15.57 6.75 10.04
N VAL A 112 -14.32 6.84 10.44
CA VAL A 112 -13.42 5.69 10.57
C VAL A 112 -13.19 5.44 12.05
N ASN A 113 -13.67 4.30 12.54
CA ASN A 113 -13.47 3.93 13.94
C ASN A 113 -12.12 3.21 14.06
N VAL A 114 -11.18 3.85 14.73
CA VAL A 114 -9.87 3.27 15.08
C VAL A 114 -9.84 3.14 16.59
N ASP A 115 -9.77 1.90 17.06
CA ASP A 115 -9.82 1.51 18.47
C ASP A 115 -11.06 2.04 19.22
N LYS A 116 -10.93 3.18 19.90
CA LYS A 116 -11.96 3.87 20.70
C LYS A 116 -12.23 5.30 20.24
N SER A 117 -11.59 5.73 19.16
CA SER A 117 -11.74 7.06 18.59
C SER A 117 -12.36 6.97 17.19
N THR A 118 -13.24 7.92 16.90
CA THR A 118 -13.73 8.14 15.55
C THR A 118 -12.88 9.22 14.90
N VAL A 119 -12.19 8.87 13.84
CA VAL A 119 -11.40 9.80 13.03
C VAL A 119 -12.09 10.04 11.68
N HIS A 120 -11.87 11.22 11.12
CA HIS A 120 -12.42 11.64 9.84
C HIS A 120 -11.29 11.97 8.88
N TYR A 121 -11.43 11.56 7.62
CA TYR A 121 -10.38 11.75 6.62
C TYR A 121 -9.93 13.21 6.51
N ARG A 122 -10.88 14.15 6.38
CA ARG A 122 -10.60 15.58 6.20
C ARG A 122 -9.87 16.26 7.37
N ASN A 123 -10.13 15.82 8.59
CA ASN A 123 -9.65 16.53 9.78
C ASN A 123 -8.42 15.86 10.38
N ASP A 124 -8.30 14.54 10.24
CA ASP A 124 -7.33 13.76 11.00
C ASP A 124 -6.31 13.03 10.12
N LEU A 125 -6.62 12.75 8.84
CA LEU A 125 -5.83 11.81 8.04
C LEU A 125 -5.23 12.37 6.75
N CYS A 126 -5.78 13.47 6.21
CA CYS A 126 -5.40 13.94 4.87
C CYS A 126 -4.23 14.92 4.83
N GLU A 127 -3.77 15.46 5.97
CA GLU A 127 -2.67 16.41 5.96
C GLU A 127 -1.37 15.75 5.45
N PRO A 128 -0.58 16.46 4.63
CA PRO A 128 -0.73 17.86 4.18
C PRO A 128 -1.53 18.04 2.88
N PHE A 129 -2.12 16.98 2.32
CA PHE A 129 -2.69 16.94 0.97
C PHE A 129 -4.22 17.10 0.90
N CYS A 130 -4.87 17.55 1.97
CA CYS A 130 -6.33 17.71 2.04
C CYS A 130 -6.94 18.50 0.88
N ASN A 131 -6.21 19.49 0.35
CA ASN A 131 -6.68 20.37 -0.73
C ASN A 131 -6.12 20.00 -2.11
N PHE A 132 -5.40 18.89 -2.24
CA PHE A 132 -4.70 18.52 -3.48
C PHE A 132 -5.66 18.38 -4.68
N ASN A 133 -6.87 17.85 -4.45
CA ASN A 133 -7.88 17.68 -5.50
C ASN A 133 -8.85 18.87 -5.61
N SER A 134 -8.67 19.96 -4.84
CA SER A 134 -9.64 21.07 -4.81
C SER A 134 -9.85 21.72 -6.18
N GLN A 135 -8.80 21.83 -6.99
CA GLN A 135 -8.82 22.40 -8.35
C GLN A 135 -9.64 21.53 -9.30
N LEU A 136 -9.50 20.21 -9.21
CA LEU A 136 -10.30 19.27 -10.00
C LEU A 136 -11.79 19.41 -9.65
N TRP A 137 -12.12 19.44 -8.36
CA TRP A 137 -13.51 19.59 -7.93
C TRP A 137 -14.11 20.94 -8.31
N ASN A 138 -13.33 22.02 -8.24
CA ASN A 138 -13.76 23.32 -8.73
C ASN A 138 -14.06 23.27 -10.23
N LEU A 139 -13.18 22.66 -11.03
CA LEU A 139 -13.41 22.50 -12.47
C LEU A 139 -14.71 21.74 -12.77
N LEU A 140 -14.95 20.64 -12.06
CA LEU A 140 -16.15 19.81 -12.23
C LEU A 140 -17.44 20.52 -11.77
N ASN A 141 -17.39 21.25 -10.64
CA ASN A 141 -18.55 22.01 -10.14
C ASN A 141 -18.93 23.17 -11.08
N TYR A 142 -17.95 23.79 -11.73
CA TYR A 142 -18.17 24.91 -12.67
C TYR A 142 -18.27 24.45 -14.13
N GLN A 143 -18.43 23.16 -14.40
CA GLN A 143 -18.47 22.63 -15.75
C GLN A 143 -19.53 23.32 -16.63
N SER A 144 -20.70 23.63 -16.06
CA SER A 144 -21.78 24.37 -16.72
C SER A 144 -21.37 25.80 -17.10
N PHE A 145 -20.56 26.46 -16.27
CA PHE A 145 -20.01 27.80 -16.51
C PHE A 145 -18.92 27.75 -17.59
N PHE A 146 -18.02 26.76 -17.51
CA PHE A 146 -16.94 26.56 -18.47
C PHE A 146 -17.38 25.86 -19.77
N LYS A 147 -18.65 25.45 -19.88
CA LYS A 147 -19.25 24.71 -21.02
C LYS A 147 -18.42 23.49 -21.45
N ILE A 148 -17.79 22.81 -20.49
CA ILE A 148 -16.93 21.66 -20.75
C ILE A 148 -17.80 20.42 -20.97
N PHE A 149 -18.27 20.22 -22.19
CA PHE A 149 -19.10 19.06 -22.54
C PHE A 149 -18.27 18.02 -23.30
N TYR A 150 -18.42 16.76 -22.92
CA TYR A 150 -17.83 15.66 -23.67
C TYR A 150 -18.77 15.25 -24.83
N PRO A 151 -18.26 14.98 -26.05
CA PRO A 151 -16.86 15.07 -26.48
C PRO A 151 -16.47 16.47 -27.00
N LEU A 152 -17.44 17.34 -27.29
CA LEU A 152 -17.23 18.67 -27.87
C LEU A 152 -17.60 19.78 -26.88
N SER A 153 -16.60 20.50 -26.41
CA SER A 153 -16.73 21.69 -25.57
C SER A 153 -16.81 22.96 -26.44
N THR A 154 -17.35 24.06 -25.89
CA THR A 154 -17.41 25.35 -26.60
C THR A 154 -16.54 26.38 -25.89
N VAL A 155 -15.53 26.90 -26.59
CA VAL A 155 -14.66 27.98 -26.09
C VAL A 155 -14.80 29.18 -27.02
N GLY A 156 -15.56 30.18 -26.59
CA GLY A 156 -15.91 31.32 -27.44
C GLY A 156 -16.74 30.88 -28.66
N PRO A 157 -16.37 31.27 -29.90
CA PRO A 157 -17.06 30.83 -31.11
C PRO A 157 -16.60 29.43 -31.60
N TYR A 158 -15.58 28.84 -30.97
CA TYR A 158 -14.96 27.60 -31.45
C TYR A 158 -15.47 26.38 -30.69
N LYS A 159 -15.68 25.28 -31.41
CA LYS A 159 -15.90 23.95 -30.83
C LYS A 159 -14.56 23.24 -30.67
N VAL A 160 -14.30 22.73 -29.48
CA VAL A 160 -13.05 22.04 -29.12
C VAL A 160 -13.38 20.59 -28.77
N ASN A 161 -12.75 19.62 -29.45
CA ASN A 161 -12.89 18.21 -29.10
C ASN A 161 -12.01 17.88 -27.89
N ILE A 162 -12.62 17.90 -26.71
CA ILE A 162 -11.94 17.59 -25.46
C ILE A 162 -11.64 16.09 -25.34
N GLY A 163 -12.45 15.23 -25.99
CA GLY A 163 -12.18 13.78 -26.07
C GLY A 163 -10.80 13.48 -26.66
N ARG A 164 -10.49 14.11 -27.80
CA ARG A 164 -9.21 13.95 -28.50
C ARG A 164 -8.05 14.61 -27.76
N HIS A 165 -8.23 15.83 -27.27
CA HIS A 165 -7.11 16.65 -26.79
C HIS A 165 -6.82 16.53 -25.29
N LEU A 166 -7.81 16.21 -24.46
CA LEU A 166 -7.63 16.02 -23.01
C LEU A 166 -7.55 14.54 -22.63
N PHE A 167 -8.31 13.68 -23.31
CA PHE A 167 -8.37 12.24 -22.98
C PHE A 167 -7.59 11.36 -23.97
N ASN A 168 -6.88 11.97 -24.93
CA ASN A 168 -6.12 11.29 -25.98
C ASN A 168 -6.89 10.14 -26.65
N ARG A 169 -8.22 10.28 -26.77
CA ARG A 169 -9.05 9.30 -27.47
C ARG A 169 -8.93 9.51 -28.97
N THR A 170 -8.57 8.44 -29.68
CA THR A 170 -8.36 8.44 -31.13
C THR A 170 -9.56 7.90 -31.92
N ILE A 171 -10.61 7.42 -31.23
CA ILE A 171 -11.70 6.66 -31.85
C ILE A 171 -13.05 7.27 -31.44
N ASP A 172 -13.75 7.84 -32.42
CA ASP A 172 -15.19 8.06 -32.41
C ASP A 172 -15.84 6.86 -33.13
N GLU A 173 -15.96 5.70 -32.49
CA GLU A 173 -16.69 4.54 -33.07
C GLU A 173 -17.37 3.78 -31.91
N GLN A 174 -18.68 3.53 -31.89
CA GLN A 174 -19.77 3.64 -32.89
C GLN A 174 -20.96 4.42 -32.33
#